data_AF-A0A285PA94-F1
#
_entry.id   AF-A0A285PA94-F1
#
_cell.length_a   1.000
_cell.length_b   1.000
_cell.length_c   1.000
_cell.angle_alpha   90.00
_cell.angle_beta   90.00
_cell.angle_gamma   90.00
#
_symmetry.space_group_name_H-M   'P 1'
#
loop_
_entity.id
_entity.type
_entity.pdbx_description
1 polymer ?
#
loop_
_entity_poly.entity_id
_entity_poly.type
_entity_poly.pdbx_seq_one_letter_code
_entity_poly.pdbx_strand_id
1 'polypeptide(L)' 'PESLGDADLLDIETSGGDGVAVGGGGVVFERSDGHWSLVDTPTGANLKAVARGDADIAVGASGVVTER' A
#
# COMPACT_ATOMS: atom_id res chain seq x y z
N PRO A 1 8.08 16.70 6.17
CA PRO A 1 7.69 15.29 5.93
C PRO A 1 6.17 15.21 6.03
N GLU A 2 5.52 14.47 5.13
CA GLU A 2 4.08 14.18 5.22
C GLU A 2 3.89 12.95 6.11
N SER A 3 2.86 12.96 6.96
CA SER A 3 2.48 11.80 7.77
C SER A 3 1.19 11.21 7.20
N LEU A 4 1.16 9.90 6.99
CA LEU A 4 -0.01 9.19 6.46
C LEU A 4 -0.87 8.56 7.57
N GLY A 5 -0.46 8.69 8.84
CA GLY A 5 -1.15 8.13 9.99
C GLY A 5 -0.19 7.37 10.91
N ASP A 6 -0.75 6.54 11.79
CA ASP A 6 -0.01 5.84 12.86
C ASP A 6 0.49 4.45 12.46
N ALA A 7 0.19 3.99 11.24
CA ALA A 7 0.58 2.67 10.78
C ALA A 7 2.04 2.63 10.34
N ASP A 8 2.74 1.56 10.72
CA ASP A 8 4.08 1.26 10.19
C ASP A 8 3.97 0.99 8.67
N LEU A 9 4.63 1.82 7.86
CA LEU A 9 4.78 1.58 6.42
C LEU A 9 5.97 0.66 6.18
N LEU A 10 5.75 -0.37 5.37
CA LEU A 10 6.70 -1.47 5.19
C LEU A 10 7.31 -1.49 3.78
N ASP A 11 6.56 -1.06 2.77
CA ASP A 11 7.04 -1.00 1.39
C ASP A 11 6.31 0.08 0.57
N ILE A 12 6.96 0.54 -0.51
CA ILE A 12 6.45 1.55 -1.43
C ILE A 12 6.98 1.33 -2.85
N GLU A 13 6.09 1.44 -3.83
CA GLU A 13 6.44 1.48 -5.25
C GLU A 13 5.88 2.73 -5.90
N THR A 14 6.67 3.40 -6.76
CA THR A 14 6.27 4.66 -7.41
C THR A 14 6.60 4.66 -8.90
N SER A 15 5.75 5.31 -9.70
CA SER A 15 5.98 5.51 -11.13
C SER A 15 5.27 6.77 -11.59
N GLY A 16 5.98 7.67 -12.28
CA GLY A 16 5.37 8.81 -12.97
C GLY A 16 4.62 9.82 -12.10
N GLY A 17 4.80 9.81 -10.77
CA GLY A 17 4.06 10.67 -9.84
C GLY A 17 3.01 9.90 -9.03
N ASP A 18 2.57 8.76 -9.54
CA ASP A 18 1.71 7.83 -8.84
C ASP A 18 2.53 6.88 -7.97
N GLY A 19 1.88 6.24 -7.01
CA GLY A 19 2.54 5.30 -6.13
C GLY A 19 1.60 4.57 -5.20
N VAL A 20 2.13 3.52 -4.59
CA VAL A 20 1.41 2.71 -3.62
C VAL A 20 2.35 2.44 -2.46
N ALA A 21 1.88 2.69 -1.24
CA ALA A 21 2.56 2.30 -0.01
C ALA A 21 1.68 1.32 0.78
N VAL A 22 2.30 0.34 1.44
CA VAL A 22 1.60 -0.69 2.21
C VAL A 22 2.21 -0.85 3.59
N GLY A 23 1.45 -1.37 4.54
CA GLY A 23 1.95 -1.47 5.91
C GLY A 23 1.15 -2.33 6.89
N GLY A 24 1.39 -2.06 8.17
CA GLY A 24 0.75 -2.71 9.31
C GLY A 24 -0.78 -2.51 9.33
N GLY A 25 -1.52 -3.48 9.84
CA GLY A 25 -2.98 -3.41 9.92
C GLY A 25 -3.70 -3.51 8.57
N GLY A 26 -2.99 -3.88 7.49
CA GLY A 26 -3.57 -3.99 6.16
C GLY A 26 -3.72 -2.65 5.44
N VAL A 27 -3.06 -1.59 5.92
CA VAL A 27 -3.16 -0.27 5.30
C VAL A 27 -2.53 -0.26 3.92
N VAL A 28 -3.18 0.52 3.06
CA VAL A 28 -2.75 0.81 1.71
C VAL A 28 -2.96 2.31 1.49
N PHE A 29 -1.92 2.99 1.00
CA PHE A 29 -2.04 4.36 0.53
C PHE A 29 -1.74 4.42 -0.95
N GLU A 30 -2.55 5.16 -1.70
CA GLU A 30 -2.31 5.47 -3.10
C GLU A 30 -1.91 6.93 -3.24
N ARG A 31 -0.87 7.17 -4.05
CA ARG A 31 -0.45 8.49 -4.46
C ARG A 31 -0.99 8.77 -5.84
N SER A 32 -1.64 9.91 -5.99
CA SER A 32 -2.00 10.47 -7.29
C SER A 32 -1.92 12.00 -7.22
N ASP A 33 -1.47 12.63 -8.30
CA ASP A 33 -1.28 14.08 -8.39
C ASP A 33 -0.49 14.67 -7.19
N GLY A 34 0.49 13.91 -6.71
CA GLY A 34 1.36 14.30 -5.60
C GLY A 34 0.78 14.14 -4.20
N HIS A 35 -0.48 13.70 -4.06
CA HIS A 35 -1.16 13.52 -2.77
C HIS A 35 -1.38 12.06 -2.45
N TRP A 36 -1.29 11.69 -1.17
CA TRP A 36 -1.58 10.35 -0.69
C TRP A 36 -3.01 10.25 -0.14
N SER A 37 -3.66 9.11 -0.37
CA SER A 37 -4.98 8.81 0.16
C SER A 37 -5.04 7.36 0.66
N LEU A 38 -5.75 7.14 1.77
CA LEU A 38 -5.97 5.80 2.33
C LEU A 38 -6.98 5.05 1.46
N VAL A 39 -6.68 3.79 1.17
CA VAL A 39 -7.57 2.87 0.47
C VAL A 39 -7.98 1.76 1.43
N ASP A 40 -9.28 1.51 1.53
CA ASP A 40 -9.83 0.43 2.32
C ASP A 40 -9.42 -0.93 1.73
N THR A 41 -9.00 -1.85 2.59
CA THR A 41 -8.68 -3.22 2.20
C THR A 41 -9.59 -4.20 2.93
N PRO A 42 -9.89 -5.38 2.34
CA PRO A 42 -10.72 -6.40 2.98
C PRO A 42 -9.96 -7.17 4.08
N THR A 43 -8.76 -6.74 4.47
CA THR A 43 -7.87 -7.46 5.37
C THR A 43 -7.27 -6.54 6.43
N GLY A 44 -7.17 -7.03 7.67
CA GLY A 44 -6.38 -6.39 8.72
C GLY A 44 -4.95 -6.92 8.82
N ALA A 45 -4.53 -7.81 7.92
CA ALA A 45 -3.22 -8.43 7.98
C ALA A 45 -2.13 -7.47 7.49
N ASN A 46 -0.98 -7.46 8.17
CA ASN A 46 0.16 -6.64 7.75
C ASN A 46 0.59 -6.99 6.32
N LEU A 47 0.54 -6.01 5.42
CA LEU A 47 1.05 -6.10 4.07
C LEU A 47 2.53 -5.70 4.10
N LYS A 48 3.38 -6.57 3.56
CA LYS A 48 4.84 -6.51 3.73
C LYS A 48 5.59 -6.08 2.47
N ALA A 49 4.97 -6.21 1.32
CA ALA A 49 5.55 -5.84 0.04
C ALA A 49 4.44 -5.48 -0.95
N VAL A 50 4.78 -4.60 -1.90
CA VAL A 50 3.95 -4.27 -3.05
C VAL A 50 4.78 -4.37 -4.33
N ALA A 51 4.18 -4.86 -5.41
CA ALA A 51 4.75 -4.85 -6.74
C ALA A 51 3.75 -4.20 -7.70
N ARG A 52 4.26 -3.38 -8.62
CA ARG A 52 3.45 -2.71 -9.65
C ARG A 52 3.69 -3.34 -11.03
N GLY A 53 2.64 -3.42 -11.82
CA GLY A 53 2.64 -3.98 -13.18
C GLY A 53 1.32 -3.67 -13.88
N ASP A 54 0.75 -4.66 -14.56
CA ASP A 54 -0.61 -4.55 -15.12
C ASP A 54 -1.68 -4.37 -14.02
N ALA A 55 -1.38 -4.86 -12.81
CA ALA A 55 -2.14 -4.68 -11.58
C ALA A 55 -1.16 -4.42 -10.43
N ASP A 56 -1.62 -3.71 -9.39
CA ASP A 56 -0.83 -3.51 -8.18
C ASP A 56 -1.11 -4.67 -7.21
N ILE A 57 -0.09 -5.47 -6.94
CA ILE A 57 -0.19 -6.65 -6.07
C ILE A 57 0.51 -6.37 -4.73
N ALA A 58 -0.21 -6.57 -3.63
CA ALA A 58 0.37 -6.53 -2.29
C ALA A 58 0.25 -7.90 -1.61
N VAL A 59 1.31 -8.28 -0.89
CA VAL A 59 1.38 -9.56 -0.16
C VAL A 59 1.62 -9.34 1.31
N GLY A 60 1.01 -10.17 2.15
CA GLY A 60 0.99 -9.96 3.60
C GLY A 60 1.10 -11.23 4.44
N ALA A 61 0.92 -11.05 5.74
CA ALA A 61 0.88 -12.14 6.70
C ALA A 61 -0.19 -13.19 6.34
N SER A 62 0.02 -14.43 6.79
CA SER A 62 -0.93 -15.54 6.61
C SER A 62 -1.27 -15.87 5.14
N GLY A 63 -0.40 -15.53 4.19
CA GLY A 63 -0.62 -15.80 2.77
C GLY A 63 -1.64 -14.87 2.10
N VAL A 64 -1.94 -13.72 2.72
CA VAL A 64 -2.81 -12.70 2.11
C VAL A 64 -2.15 -12.15 0.85
N VAL A 65 -2.94 -12.09 -0.22
CA VAL A 65 -2.62 -11.39 -1.46
C VAL A 65 -3.81 -10.49 -1.78
N THR A 66 -3.54 -9.22 -2.08
CA THR A 66 -4.55 -8.30 -2.62
C THR A 66 -4.07 -7.81 -3.98
N GLU A 67 -4.99 -7.74 -4.93
CA GLU A 67 -4.76 -7.29 -6.30
C GLU A 67 -5.80 -6.22 -6.62
N ARG A 68 -5.39 -5.22 -7.40
CA ARG A 68 -6.20 -4.09 -7.84
C ARG A 68 -5.73 -3.59 -9.20
#